data_AF-A0AAV8VAF3-F1
#
_entry.id   AF-A0AAV8VAF3-F1
#
_cell.length_a   1.000
_cell.length_b   1.000
_cell.length_c   1.000
_cell.angle_alpha   90.00
_cell.angle_beta   90.00
_cell.angle_gamma   90.00
#
_symmetry.space_group_name_H-M   'P 1'
#
loop_
_entity.id
_entity.type
_entity.pdbx_description
1 polymer ?
#
loop_
_entity_poly.entity_id
_entity_poly.type
_entity_poly.pdbx_seq_one_letter_code
_entity_poly.pdbx_strand_id
1 'polypeptide(L)'
;MSTKEKEFMIEFIELYKSFPCLWKIKSKEYSDRNAKSQAYDILVEKMQTVDKFANRETVVKKINSMRTTYRKEFKKVLDSERSGAGVDDIYVPHLWYYELLKFLQDQETSRRTLSNMDEEDESQVK
;
A
#
# COMPACT_ATOMS: atom_id res chain seq x y z
N MET A 1 -17.93 7.87 -0.95
CA MET A 1 -17.04 8.11 0.20
C MET A 1 -17.40 9.42 0.84
N SER A 2 -17.78 9.37 2.10
CA SER A 2 -18.01 10.55 2.94
C SER A 2 -16.70 11.28 3.21
N THR A 3 -16.74 12.59 3.43
CA THR A 3 -15.56 13.42 3.76
C THR A 3 -14.82 12.87 4.97
N LYS A 4 -15.56 12.43 6.01
CA LYS A 4 -14.98 11.84 7.23
C LYS A 4 -14.20 10.56 6.99
N GLU A 5 -14.66 9.72 6.07
CA GLU A 5 -13.96 8.47 5.72
C GLU A 5 -12.66 8.76 4.97
N LYS A 6 -12.65 9.80 4.13
CA LYS A 6 -11.46 10.25 3.43
C LYS A 6 -10.43 10.83 4.38
N GLU A 7 -10.84 11.72 5.29
CA GLU A 7 -9.98 12.30 6.32
C GLU A 7 -9.34 11.21 7.19
N PHE A 8 -10.15 10.27 7.68
CA PHE A 8 -9.64 9.12 8.42
C PHE A 8 -8.60 8.33 7.62
N MET A 9 -8.88 8.07 6.34
CA MET A 9 -7.97 7.28 5.50
C MET A 9 -6.66 8.02 5.22
N ILE A 10 -6.70 9.34 5.02
CA ILE A 10 -5.50 10.18 4.87
C ILE A 10 -4.65 10.08 6.15
N GLU A 11 -5.25 10.39 7.30
CA GLU A 11 -4.55 10.36 8.60
C GLU A 11 -4.01 8.96 8.92
N PHE A 12 -4.76 7.91 8.61
CA PHE A 12 -4.32 6.53 8.80
C PHE A 12 -3.10 6.20 7.93
N ILE A 13 -3.10 6.61 6.66
CA ILE A 13 -1.98 6.36 5.74
C ILE A 13 -0.75 7.18 6.15
N GLU A 14 -0.92 8.44 6.56
CA GLU A 14 0.18 9.29 7.03
C GLU A 14 0.82 8.73 8.31
N LEU A 15 -0.01 8.32 9.27
CA LEU A 15 0.44 7.66 10.50
C LEU A 15 1.16 6.34 10.20
N TYR A 16 0.64 5.56 9.26
CA TYR A 16 1.30 4.34 8.81
C TYR A 16 2.66 4.63 8.14
N LYS A 17 2.74 5.69 7.31
CA LYS A 17 3.97 6.16 6.66
C LYS A 17 5.02 6.59 7.69
N SER A 18 4.63 7.19 8.82
CA SER A 18 5.55 7.59 9.89
C SER A 18 6.18 6.43 10.67
N PHE A 19 5.80 5.17 10.39
CA PHE A 19 6.37 3.99 11.02
C PHE A 19 7.20 3.14 10.04
N PRO A 20 8.46 3.52 9.72
CA PRO A 20 9.34 2.74 8.85
C PRO A 20 9.53 1.29 9.29
N CYS A 21 9.44 1.01 10.60
CA CYS A 21 9.48 -0.35 11.16
C CYS A 21 8.41 -1.28 10.56
N LEU A 22 7.29 -0.73 10.06
CA LEU A 22 6.20 -1.52 9.47
C LEU A 22 6.38 -1.76 7.97
N TRP A 23 7.10 -0.91 7.24
CA TRP A 23 7.08 -0.92 5.78
C TRP A 23 8.43 -0.82 5.08
N LYS A 24 9.46 -0.28 5.71
CA LYS A 24 10.77 -0.03 5.09
C LYS A 24 11.71 -1.20 5.36
N ILE A 25 11.66 -2.25 4.53
CA ILE A 25 12.43 -3.50 4.70
C ILE A 25 13.94 -3.25 4.81
N LYS A 26 14.44 -2.25 4.08
CA LYS A 26 15.86 -1.86 4.09
C LYS A 26 16.28 -1.05 5.33
N SER A 27 15.35 -0.68 6.23
CA SER A 27 15.68 -0.01 7.50
C SER A 27 16.02 -1.02 8.58
N LYS A 28 16.97 -0.66 9.46
CA LYS A 28 17.28 -1.44 10.68
C LYS A 28 16.06 -1.59 11.60
N GLU A 29 15.18 -0.59 11.57
CA GLU A 29 13.94 -0.57 12.36
C GLU A 29 12.95 -1.66 11.93
N TYR A 30 13.06 -2.18 10.71
CA TYR A 30 12.18 -3.26 10.25
C TYR A 30 12.42 -4.57 10.99
N SER A 31 13.61 -4.79 11.56
CA SER A 31 13.86 -5.95 12.42
C SER A 31 13.44 -5.73 13.89
N ASP A 32 13.12 -4.50 14.27
CA ASP A 32 12.77 -4.16 15.66
C ASP A 32 11.33 -4.61 15.98
N ARG A 33 11.22 -5.66 16.80
CA ARG A 33 9.94 -6.23 17.24
C ARG A 33 9.19 -5.28 18.17
N ASN A 34 9.89 -4.54 19.02
CA ASN A 34 9.29 -3.64 19.98
C ASN A 34 8.73 -2.41 19.26
N ALA A 35 9.50 -1.81 18.35
CA ALA A 35 9.04 -0.71 17.52
C ALA A 35 7.83 -1.11 16.66
N LYS A 36 7.81 -2.33 16.12
CA LYS A 36 6.65 -2.86 15.39
C LYS A 36 5.42 -2.98 16.29
N SER A 37 5.56 -3.53 17.49
CA SER A 37 4.43 -3.68 18.43
C SER A 37 3.81 -2.32 18.72
N GLN A 38 4.61 -1.35 19.16
CA GLN A 38 4.16 0.00 19.48
C GLN A 38 3.49 0.69 18.29
N ALA A 39 4.07 0.57 17.09
CA ALA A 39 3.47 1.13 15.89
C ALA A 39 2.10 0.51 15.56
N TYR A 40 1.93 -0.80 15.77
CA TYR A 40 0.62 -1.44 15.61
C TYR A 40 -0.38 -0.99 16.67
N ASP A 41 0.04 -0.83 17.92
CA ASP A 41 -0.84 -0.40 19.01
C ASP A 41 -1.40 1.01 18.74
N ILE A 42 -0.54 1.94 18.29
CA ILE A 42 -0.96 3.29 17.88
C ILE A 42 -1.93 3.25 16.68
N LEU A 43 -1.69 2.38 15.70
CA LEU A 43 -2.60 2.22 14.56
C LEU A 43 -3.95 1.59 14.97
N VAL A 44 -3.96 0.72 15.97
CA VAL A 44 -5.19 0.15 16.55
C VAL A 44 -5.99 1.24 17.24
N GLU A 45 -5.36 2.07 18.08
CA GLU A 45 -6.01 3.23 18.72
C GLU A 45 -6.63 4.15 17.67
N LYS A 46 -5.89 4.43 16.58
CA LYS A 46 -6.44 5.22 15.48
C LYS A 46 -7.66 4.54 14.85
N MET A 47 -7.59 3.24 14.58
CA MET A 47 -8.69 2.49 13.98
C MET A 47 -9.92 2.41 14.90
N GLN A 48 -9.71 2.39 16.21
CA GLN A 48 -10.78 2.41 17.23
C GLN A 48 -11.61 3.69 17.26
N THR A 49 -11.10 4.78 16.68
CA THR A 49 -11.89 6.01 16.50
C THR A 49 -13.06 5.84 15.52
N VAL A 50 -13.00 4.85 14.62
CA VAL A 50 -14.03 4.54 13.63
C VAL A 50 -14.72 3.21 13.94
N ASP A 51 -13.96 2.21 14.40
CA ASP A 51 -14.46 0.89 14.78
C ASP A 51 -13.93 0.51 16.17
N LYS A 52 -14.77 0.66 17.19
CA LYS A 52 -14.40 0.39 18.60
C LYS A 52 -13.92 -1.05 18.85
N PHE A 53 -14.25 -2.01 18.00
CA PHE A 53 -13.83 -3.40 18.12
C PHE A 53 -12.57 -3.72 17.30
N ALA A 54 -12.00 -2.72 16.64
CA ALA A 54 -10.75 -2.86 15.91
C ALA A 54 -9.66 -3.35 16.84
N ASN A 55 -8.96 -4.38 16.37
CA ASN A 55 -7.82 -4.97 17.02
C ASN A 55 -6.65 -5.02 16.04
N ARG A 56 -5.52 -5.56 16.51
CA ARG A 56 -4.30 -5.65 15.70
C ARG A 56 -4.50 -6.42 14.39
N GLU A 57 -5.33 -7.46 14.40
CA GLU A 57 -5.64 -8.24 13.20
C GLU A 57 -6.39 -7.39 12.17
N THR A 58 -7.36 -6.58 12.61
CA THR A 58 -8.10 -5.65 11.74
C THR A 58 -7.16 -4.66 11.07
N VAL A 59 -6.22 -4.08 11.82
CA VAL A 59 -5.20 -3.16 11.30
C VAL A 59 -4.29 -3.84 10.30
N VAL A 60 -3.78 -5.03 10.62
CA VAL A 60 -2.92 -5.81 9.71
C VAL A 60 -3.66 -6.13 8.41
N LYS A 61 -4.90 -6.59 8.50
CA LYS A 61 -5.77 -6.85 7.34
C LYS A 61 -5.96 -5.59 6.50
N LYS A 62 -6.23 -4.44 7.14
CA LYS A 62 -6.39 -3.16 6.46
C LYS A 62 -5.13 -2.75 5.70
N ILE A 63 -3.96 -2.80 6.35
CA ILE A 63 -2.66 -2.48 5.74
C ILE A 63 -2.37 -3.41 4.56
N ASN A 64 -2.58 -4.72 4.74
CA ASN A 64 -2.34 -5.70 3.69
C ASN A 64 -3.28 -5.49 2.49
N SER A 65 -4.55 -5.19 2.72
CA SER A 65 -5.50 -4.85 1.66
C SER A 65 -5.04 -3.61 0.89
N MET A 66 -4.65 -2.53 1.58
CA MET A 66 -4.15 -1.31 0.93
C MET A 66 -2.88 -1.57 0.11
N ARG A 67 -1.93 -2.33 0.66
CA ARG A 67 -0.70 -2.73 -0.04
C ARG A 67 -1.01 -3.52 -1.31
N THR A 68 -1.90 -4.52 -1.22
CA THR A 68 -2.28 -5.34 -2.38
C THR A 68 -2.93 -4.51 -3.47
N THR A 69 -3.84 -3.61 -3.12
CA THR A 69 -4.47 -2.70 -4.08
C THR A 69 -3.43 -1.77 -4.72
N TYR A 70 -2.56 -1.16 -3.93
CA TYR A 70 -1.49 -0.29 -4.44
C TYR A 70 -0.56 -1.03 -5.40
N ARG A 71 -0.15 -2.27 -5.08
CA ARG A 71 0.69 -3.10 -5.96
C ARG A 71 0.06 -3.36 -7.31
N LYS A 72 -1.23 -3.70 -7.34
CA LYS A 72 -1.97 -3.94 -8.58
C LYS A 72 -2.02 -2.68 -9.44
N GLU A 73 -2.33 -1.54 -8.84
CA GLU A 73 -2.36 -0.25 -9.54
C GLU A 73 -0.96 0.15 -10.03
N PHE A 74 0.07 0.03 -9.18
CA PHE A 74 1.46 0.30 -9.56
C PHE A 74 1.94 -0.61 -10.69
N LYS A 75 1.50 -1.88 -10.73
CA LYS A 75 1.81 -2.78 -11.83
C LYS A 75 1.24 -2.28 -13.16
N LYS A 76 -0.02 -1.86 -13.19
CA LYS A 76 -0.64 -1.31 -14.41
C LYS A 76 0.07 -0.06 -14.92
N VAL A 77 0.49 0.84 -14.01
CA VAL A 77 1.29 2.03 -14.37
C VAL A 77 2.59 1.60 -15.04
N LEU A 78 3.35 0.71 -14.40
CA LEU A 78 4.64 0.25 -14.94
C LEU A 78 4.50 -0.50 -16.26
N ASP A 79 3.47 -1.33 -16.42
CA ASP A 79 3.25 -2.11 -17.64
C ASP A 79 2.87 -1.19 -18.82
N SER A 80 2.12 -0.12 -18.54
CA SER A 80 1.78 0.92 -19.50
C SER A 80 3.00 1.79 -19.90
N GLU A 81 3.92 2.07 -18.97
CA GLU A 81 5.20 2.73 -19.30
C GLU A 81 6.10 1.84 -20.18
N ARG A 82 6.08 0.52 -19.96
CA ARG A 82 6.98 -0.43 -20.62
C ARG A 82 6.56 -0.76 -22.05
N SER A 83 5.26 -0.75 -22.36
CA SER A 83 4.74 -1.08 -23.68
C SER A 83 5.04 -0.03 -24.76
N GLY A 84 5.70 1.08 -24.40
CA GLY A 84 6.10 2.13 -25.35
C GLY A 84 4.91 2.88 -25.92
N ALA A 85 3.75 2.82 -25.25
CA ALA A 85 2.61 3.63 -25.61
C ALA A 85 3.00 5.11 -25.46
N GLY A 86 2.53 5.97 -26.35
CA GLY A 86 2.85 7.41 -26.31
C GLY A 86 2.51 8.01 -24.95
N VAL A 87 3.10 9.16 -24.60
CA VAL A 87 2.87 9.87 -23.33
C VAL A 87 1.38 10.10 -22.98
N ASP A 88 0.49 10.03 -23.97
CA ASP A 88 -0.98 10.12 -23.82
C ASP A 88 -1.69 8.81 -23.41
N ASP A 89 -1.00 7.65 -23.41
CA ASP A 89 -1.56 6.32 -23.10
C ASP A 89 -1.07 5.76 -21.75
N ILE A 90 -0.45 6.59 -20.92
CA ILE A 90 0.02 6.16 -19.60
C ILE A 90 -1.19 5.92 -18.68
N TYR A 91 -1.29 4.71 -18.13
CA TYR A 91 -2.35 4.34 -17.20
C TYR A 91 -2.35 5.26 -15.97
N VAL A 92 -3.49 5.94 -15.74
CA VAL A 92 -3.72 6.75 -14.55
C VAL A 92 -4.38 5.88 -13.47
N PRO A 93 -3.76 5.69 -12.29
CA PRO A 93 -4.36 4.96 -11.19
C PRO A 93 -5.72 5.52 -10.78
N HIS A 94 -6.71 4.65 -10.65
CA HIS A 94 -8.05 5.04 -10.19
C HIS A 94 -8.15 5.09 -8.65
N LEU A 95 -7.11 4.62 -7.96
CA LEU A 95 -7.00 4.66 -6.51
C LEU A 95 -6.77 6.10 -6.03
N TRP A 96 -7.78 6.73 -5.44
CA TRP A 96 -7.70 8.15 -5.06
C TRP A 96 -6.60 8.49 -4.04
N TYR A 97 -6.17 7.53 -3.21
CA TYR A 97 -5.06 7.67 -2.27
C TYR A 97 -3.74 7.09 -2.80
N TYR A 98 -3.64 6.86 -4.11
CA TYR A 98 -2.44 6.28 -4.74
C TYR A 98 -1.17 7.06 -4.39
N GLU A 99 -1.20 8.39 -4.53
CA GLU A 99 -0.06 9.26 -4.24
C GLU A 99 0.38 9.18 -2.77
N LEU A 100 -0.56 8.95 -1.84
CA LEU A 100 -0.24 8.79 -0.42
C LEU A 100 0.53 7.50 -0.14
N LEU A 101 0.34 6.45 -0.95
CA LEU A 101 1.02 5.16 -0.82
C LEU A 101 2.31 5.06 -1.64
N LYS A 102 2.68 6.11 -2.39
CA LYS A 102 3.87 6.13 -3.25
C LYS A 102 5.18 5.85 -2.53
N PHE A 103 5.25 6.10 -1.22
CA PHE A 103 6.42 5.74 -0.40
C PHE A 103 6.71 4.23 -0.35
N LEU A 104 5.75 3.38 -0.74
CA LEU A 104 5.94 1.94 -0.84
C LEU A 104 6.63 1.50 -2.14
N GLN A 105 6.76 2.38 -3.13
CA GLN A 105 7.32 2.09 -4.46
C GLN A 105 8.71 1.44 -4.39
N ASP A 106 9.62 1.99 -3.59
CA ASP A 106 11.00 1.48 -3.44
C ASP A 106 11.07 0.04 -2.92
N GLN A 107 10.04 -0.37 -2.17
CA GLN A 107 9.95 -1.73 -1.64
C GLN A 107 9.42 -2.71 -2.69
N GLU A 108 8.63 -2.23 -3.65
CA GLU A 108 8.01 -3.06 -4.68
C GLU A 108 8.96 -3.32 -5.85
N THR A 109 9.70 -2.30 -6.29
CA THR A 109 10.77 -2.45 -7.30
C THR A 109 11.84 -3.44 -6.85
N SER A 110 12.19 -3.45 -5.56
CA SER A 110 13.16 -4.38 -4.97
C SER A 110 12.65 -5.83 -4.90
N ARG A 111 11.34 -6.06 -4.76
CA ARG A 111 10.76 -7.42 -4.80
C ARG A 111 10.71 -7.99 -6.21
N ARG A 112 10.46 -7.16 -7.23
CA ARG A 112 10.44 -7.61 -8.62
C ARG A 112 11.77 -8.21 -9.08
N THR A 113 12.90 -7.65 -8.63
CA THR A 113 14.22 -8.24 -8.88
C THR A 113 14.42 -9.63 -8.25
N LEU A 114 13.55 -10.05 -7.32
CA LEU A 114 13.60 -11.35 -6.63
C LEU A 114 12.51 -12.33 -7.09
N SER A 115 11.50 -11.90 -7.85
CA SER A 115 10.42 -12.77 -8.35
C SER A 115 10.26 -12.61 -9.87
N ASN A 116 11.08 -13.34 -10.61
CA ASN A 116 10.80 -13.66 -12.00
C ASN A 116 10.20 -15.08 -12.00
N MET A 117 8.89 -15.20 -11.81
CA MET A 117 8.03 -16.29 -12.31
C MET A 117 6.59 -16.05 -11.84
N ASP A 118 5.67 -16.32 -12.76
CA ASP A 118 4.21 -16.49 -12.63
C ASP A 118 3.34 -15.22 -12.75
N GLU A 119 2.32 -15.16 -13.60
CA GLU A 119 1.81 -16.03 -14.67
C GLU A 119 0.98 -15.10 -15.56
N GLU A 120 0.94 -15.40 -16.86
CA GLU A 120 -0.01 -14.83 -17.81
C GLU A 120 -1.43 -15.16 -17.33
N ASP A 121 -2.34 -14.18 -17.30
CA ASP A 121 -3.75 -14.51 -17.38
C ASP A 121 -4.46 -13.57 -18.36
N GLU A 122 -5.03 -14.26 -19.32
CA GLU A 122 -5.69 -13.84 -20.53
C GLU A 122 -7.05 -13.20 -20.19
N SER A 123 -7.36 -12.06 -20.78
CA SER A 123 -8.75 -11.74 -21.14
C SER A 123 -8.79 -10.65 -22.19
N GLN A 124 -8.60 -11.08 -23.44
CA GLN A 124 -9.55 -10.61 -24.44
C GLN A 124 -10.87 -11.31 -24.16
N VAL A 125 -12.00 -10.60 -24.25
CA VAL A 125 -13.02 -10.84 -25.28
C VAL A 125 -14.05 -9.70 -25.20
N LYS A 126 -14.42 -9.25 -26.39
CA LYS A 126 -15.49 -8.32 -26.77
C LYS A 126 -16.87 -8.70 -26.23
#